data_AF-B7VHY0-F1
#
_entry.id   AF-B7VHY0-F1
#
_cell.length_a   1.000
_cell.length_b   1.000
_cell.length_c   1.000
_cell.angle_alpha   90.00
_cell.angle_beta   90.00
_cell.angle_gamma   90.00
#
_symmetry.space_group_name_H-M   'P 1'
#
loop_
_entity.id
_entity.type
_entity.pdbx_description
1 polymer ?
#
loop_
_entity_poly.entity_id
_entity_poly.type
_entity_poly.pdbx_seq_one_letter_code
_entity_poly.pdbx_strand_id
1 'polypeptide(L)' 'MKVALIIAVLLQIGQALVSSGLTRSLAELTAFVLVVVLVLMKRESKKSDKPLFDL' A
#
# COMPACT_ATOMS: atom_id res chain seq x y z
N MET A 1 0.63 2.99 11.85
CA MET A 1 0.42 1.89 10.87
C MET A 1 0.62 2.31 9.41
N LYS A 2 0.01 3.41 8.93
CA LYS A 2 0.20 3.91 7.54
C LYS A 2 1.68 4.14 7.17
N VAL A 3 2.48 4.71 8.07
CA VAL A 3 3.92 4.95 7.85
C VAL A 3 4.70 3.64 7.64
N ALA A 4 4.42 2.60 8.44
CA ALA A 4 5.06 1.30 8.30
C ALA A 4 4.74 0.64 6.94
N LEU A 5 3.51 0.78 6.46
CA LEU A 5 3.11 0.30 5.12
C LEU A 5 3.85 1.05 4.01
N ILE A 6 4.01 2.38 4.13
CA ILE A 6 4.77 3.17 3.17
C ILE A 6 6.23 2.71 3.13
N ILE A 7 6.85 2.49 4.29
CA ILE A 7 8.22 1.96 4.38
C ILE A 7 8.31 0.58 3.73
N ALA A 8 7.35 -0.32 3.99
CA ALA A 8 7.31 -1.64 3.38
C ALA A 8 7.20 -1.59 1.86
N VAL A 9 6.39 -0.67 1.30
CA VAL A 9 6.32 -0.47 -0.16
C VAL A 9 7.69 -0.04 -0.72
N LEU A 10 8.39 0.90 -0.07
CA LEU A 10 9.71 1.34 -0.51
C LEU A 10 10.74 0.20 -0.46
N LEU A 11 10.70 -0.64 0.57
CA LEU A 11 11.58 -1.81 0.70
C LEU A 11 11.34 -2.83 -0.40
N GLN A 12 10.08 -3.13 -0.73
CA GLN A 12 9.73 -4.05 -1.81
C GLN A 12 10.16 -3.55 -3.17
N ILE A 13 10.04 -2.25 -3.43
CA ILE A 13 10.58 -1.63 -4.64
C ILE A 13 12.11 -1.76 -4.66
N GLY A 14 12.79 -1.48 -3.55
CA GLY A 14 14.23 -1.69 -3.41
C GLY A 14 14.65 -3.13 -3.71
N GLN A 15 13.92 -4.12 -3.16
CA GLN A 15 14.15 -5.54 -3.44
C GLN A 15 13.93 -5.87 -4.92
N ALA A 16 12.88 -5.34 -5.56
CA ALA A 16 12.62 -5.57 -6.98
C ALA A 16 13.74 -5.02 -7.89
N LEU A 17 14.41 -3.94 -7.48
CA LEU A 17 15.53 -3.35 -8.23
C LEU A 17 16.82 -4.18 -8.12
N VAL A 18 17.04 -4.86 -7.00
CA VAL A 18 18.28 -5.65 -6.76
C VAL A 18 18.12 -7.15 -6.99
N SER A 19 16.90 -7.61 -7.29
CA SER A 19 16.59 -9.02 -7.51
C SER A 19 16.16 -9.29 -8.95
N SER A 20 16.17 -10.57 -9.34
CA SER A 20 15.77 -11.02 -10.67
C SER A 20 14.85 -12.24 -10.57
N GLY A 21 14.08 -12.49 -11.63
CA GLY A 21 13.21 -13.67 -11.72
C GLY A 21 12.14 -13.71 -10.63
N LEU A 22 11.97 -14.87 -9.99
CA LEU A 22 10.90 -15.14 -9.03
C LEU A 22 10.87 -14.15 -7.86
N THR A 23 12.04 -13.87 -7.26
CA THR A 23 12.14 -12.98 -6.10
C THR A 23 11.71 -11.56 -6.45
N ARG A 24 12.04 -11.10 -7.66
CA ARG A 24 11.61 -9.81 -8.18
C ARG A 24 10.09 -9.76 -8.37
N SER A 25 9.51 -10.78 -9.01
CA SER A 25 8.06 -10.87 -9.20
C SER A 25 7.30 -10.90 -7.87
N LEU A 26 7.83 -11.59 -6.86
CA LEU A 26 7.23 -11.63 -5.52
C LEU A 26 7.30 -10.26 -4.82
N ALA A 27 8.43 -9.56 -4.97
CA ALA A 27 8.59 -8.21 -4.44
C ALA A 27 7.62 -7.23 -5.10
N GLU A 28 7.49 -7.28 -6.44
CA GLU A 28 6.55 -6.46 -7.21
C GLU A 28 5.09 -6.75 -6.82
N LEU A 29 4.70 -8.03 -6.69
CA LEU A 29 3.37 -8.42 -6.25
C LEU A 29 3.07 -7.90 -4.83
N THR A 30 4.03 -8.04 -3.93
CA THR A 30 3.87 -7.58 -2.54
C THR A 30 3.74 -6.06 -2.48
N ALA A 31 4.56 -5.32 -3.26
CA ALA A 31 4.43 -3.87 -3.38
C ALA A 31 3.02 -3.48 -3.84
N PHE A 32 2.50 -4.17 -4.87
CA PHE A 32 1.18 -3.91 -5.41
C PHE A 32 0.07 -4.11 -4.37
N VAL A 33 0.08 -5.22 -3.65
CA VAL A 33 -0.91 -5.51 -2.60
C VAL A 33 -0.87 -4.44 -1.50
N LEU A 34 0.32 -4.04 -1.05
CA LEU A 34 0.49 -3.00 -0.02
C LEU A 34 -0.05 -1.63 -0.48
N VAL A 35 0.16 -1.27 -1.75
CA VAL A 35 -0.42 -0.05 -2.33
C VAL A 35 -1.95 -0.13 -2.38
N VAL A 36 -2.52 -1.28 -2.76
CA VAL A 36 -3.98 -1.48 -2.74
C VAL A 36 -4.53 -1.29 -1.32
N VAL A 37 -3.91 -1.90 -0.32
CA VAL A 37 -4.28 -1.72 1.10
C VAL A 37 -4.23 -0.24 1.50
N LEU A 38 -3.16 0.48 1.14
CA LEU A 38 -3.04 1.92 1.42
C LEU A 38 -4.17 2.73 0.78
N VAL A 39 -4.55 2.41 -0.46
CA VAL A 39 -5.67 3.08 -1.16
C VAL A 39 -7.00 2.78 -0.47
N LEU A 40 -7.25 1.53 -0.08
CA LEU A 40 -8.47 1.15 0.63
C LEU A 40 -8.57 1.83 2.00
N MET A 41 -7.48 1.82 2.79
CA MET A 41 -7.42 2.54 4.07
C MET A 41 -7.66 4.04 3.91
N LYS A 42 -7.15 4.66 2.84
CA LYS A 42 -7.39 6.08 2.52
C LYS A 42 -8.87 6.33 2.21
N ARG A 43 -9.52 5.42 1.48
CA ARG A 43 -10.95 5.51 1.13
C ARG A 43 -11.85 5.36 2.36
N GLU A 44 -11.55 4.43 3.25
CA GLU A 44 -12.31 4.26 4.50
C GLU A 44 -12.17 5.47 5.43
N SER A 45 -10.95 6.02 5.56
CA SER A 45 -10.71 7.23 6.35
C SER A 45 -11.60 8.39 5.87
N LYS A 46 -11.81 8.53 4.56
CA LYS A 46 -12.70 9.58 3.98
C LYS A 46 -14.20 9.33 4.22
N LYS A 47 -14.61 8.08 4.47
CA LYS A 47 -16.02 7.74 4.74
C LYS A 47 -16.40 8.05 6.18
N SER A 48 -15.45 7.95 7.11
CA SER A 48 -15.67 8.22 8.53
C SER A 48 -15.74 9.72 8.87
N ASP A 49 -15.23 10.59 8.00
CA ASP A 49 -15.24 12.06 8.16
C ASP A 49 -16.45 12.74 7.48
N LYS A 50 -17.43 11.97 6.97
CA LYS A 50 -18.67 12.58 6.48
C LYS A 50 -19.53 13.04 7.67
N PRO A 51 -19.80 14.34 7.84
CA PRO A 51 -20.67 14.81 8.91
C PRO A 51 -22.08 14.22 8.70
N LEU A 52 -22.70 13.79 9.81
CA LEU A 52 -24.03 13.17 9.88
C LEU A 52 -25.18 14.08 9.40
N PHE A 53 -24.89 15.32 8.99
CA PHE A 53 -25.87 16.35 8.65
C PHE A 53 -26.05 16.60 7.15
N ASP A 54 -25.44 15.80 6.27
CA ASP A 54 -25.77 15.81 4.83
C ASP A 54 -27.01 14.95 4.53
N LEU A 55 -28.16 15.33 5.11
CA LEU A 55 -29.50 14.85 4.75
C LEU A 55 -30.19 15.86 3.83
#